data_AF-A0A3D4YFP9-F1
#
_entry.id   AF-A0A3D4YFP9-F1
#
_cell.length_a   1.000
_cell.length_b   1.000
_cell.length_c   1.000
_cell.angle_alpha   90.00
_cell.angle_beta   90.00
_cell.angle_gamma   90.00
#
_symmetry.space_group_name_H-M   'P 1'
#
loop_
_entity.id
_entity.type
_entity.pdbx_description
1 polymer ?
#
loop_
_entity_poly.entity_id
_entity_poly.type
_entity_poly.pdbx_seq_one_letter_code
_entity_poly.pdbx_strand_id
1 'polypeptide(L)'
;MLLDITELHPAAVKSSALPHGNSKEFKGKTHAYVIRNADGSLHKVGESMQGTNKFGLSKRAEEQARRLRRDTGEDFKSEIRKTFATKKEARDYETWLIQNLRNRYGEDMLPGNKGVH
;
A
#
# COMPACT_ATOMS: atom_id res chain seq x y z
N MET A 1 5.21 19.77 -65.07
CA MET A 1 5.59 18.69 -64.14
C MET A 1 5.45 19.25 -62.74
N LEU A 2 4.33 18.98 -62.07
CA LEU A 2 4.14 19.29 -60.65
C LEU A 2 4.71 18.12 -59.85
N LEU A 3 5.62 18.39 -58.90
CA LEU A 3 6.03 17.42 -57.90
C LEU A 3 5.24 17.71 -56.62
N ASP A 4 4.32 16.80 -56.32
CA ASP A 4 3.57 16.74 -55.06
C ASP A 4 4.53 16.58 -53.89
N ILE A 5 4.48 17.53 -52.97
CA ILE A 5 5.20 17.49 -51.69
C ILE A 5 4.21 16.91 -50.68
N THR A 6 4.23 15.60 -50.49
CA THR A 6 3.41 14.94 -49.47
C THR A 6 3.93 15.27 -48.07
N GLU A 7 3.10 15.97 -47.29
CA GLU A 7 3.31 16.28 -45.88
C GLU A 7 3.43 15.00 -45.05
N LEU A 8 4.65 14.71 -44.58
CA LEU A 8 4.90 13.72 -43.54
C LEU A 8 4.46 14.31 -42.18
N HIS A 9 3.25 13.95 -41.76
CA HIS A 9 2.78 14.15 -40.38
C HIS A 9 3.56 13.23 -39.42
N PRO A 10 4.24 13.75 -38.39
CA PRO A 10 4.79 12.90 -37.34
C PRO A 10 3.63 12.35 -36.49
N ALA A 11 3.40 11.04 -36.55
CA ALA A 11 2.50 10.34 -35.66
C ALA A 11 2.94 10.57 -34.20
N ALA A 12 2.13 11.28 -33.43
CA ALA A 12 2.35 11.50 -32.01
C ALA A 12 2.38 10.14 -31.29
N VAL A 13 3.58 9.73 -30.88
CA VAL A 13 3.79 8.57 -30.01
C VAL A 13 3.10 8.87 -28.68
N LYS A 14 1.89 8.32 -28.47
CA LYS A 14 1.22 8.34 -27.16
C LYS A 14 2.07 7.52 -26.20
N SER A 15 2.89 8.19 -25.39
CA SER A 15 3.56 7.58 -24.25
C SER A 15 2.48 7.02 -23.31
N SER A 16 2.32 5.69 -23.27
CA SER A 16 1.47 5.01 -22.31
C SER A 16 2.12 5.10 -20.93
N ALA A 17 2.01 6.26 -20.29
CA ALA A 17 2.48 6.45 -18.93
C ALA A 17 1.78 5.43 -18.04
N LEU A 18 2.56 4.58 -17.35
CA LEU A 18 2.02 3.67 -16.34
C LEU A 18 1.18 4.51 -15.35
N PRO A 19 -0.05 4.08 -15.00
CA PRO A 19 -0.88 4.80 -14.05
C PRO A 19 -0.06 5.10 -12.80
N HIS A 20 -0.07 6.34 -12.36
CA HIS A 20 0.65 6.75 -11.15
C HIS A 20 0.25 5.84 -9.98
N GLY A 21 1.18 5.52 -9.07
CA GLY A 21 0.93 4.56 -7.98
C GLY A 21 -0.22 4.93 -7.03
N ASN A 22 -0.71 6.17 -7.10
CA ASN A 22 -1.90 6.62 -6.37
C ASN A 22 -3.22 6.34 -7.09
N SER A 23 -3.21 6.00 -8.39
CA SER A 23 -4.41 5.65 -9.13
C SER A 23 -5.01 4.33 -8.64
N LYS A 24 -6.34 4.27 -8.57
CA LYS A 24 -7.09 3.02 -8.33
C LYS A 24 -6.88 1.99 -9.43
N GLU A 25 -6.44 2.45 -10.61
CA GLU A 25 -6.16 1.63 -11.78
C GLU A 25 -4.74 1.05 -11.80
N PHE A 26 -3.91 1.36 -10.78
CA PHE A 26 -2.59 0.76 -10.68
C PHE A 26 -2.69 -0.75 -10.56
N LYS A 27 -2.19 -1.45 -11.59
CA LYS A 27 -2.04 -2.90 -11.62
C LYS A 27 -0.63 -3.28 -11.20
N GLY A 28 -0.50 -3.74 -9.96
CA GLY A 28 0.75 -4.28 -9.46
C GLY A 28 0.53 -5.01 -8.14
N LYS A 29 1.36 -6.02 -7.88
CA LYS A 29 1.31 -6.83 -6.67
C LYS A 29 1.28 -5.91 -5.45
N THR A 30 0.22 -6.01 -4.68
CA THR A 30 0.00 -5.24 -3.46
C THR A 30 -0.16 -6.22 -2.31
N HIS A 31 0.07 -5.77 -1.08
CA HIS A 31 -0.17 -6.57 0.11
C HIS A 31 -0.72 -5.73 1.24
N ALA A 32 -1.53 -6.36 2.09
CA ALA A 32 -1.94 -5.82 3.37
C ALA A 32 -1.00 -6.33 4.46
N TYR A 33 -0.66 -5.47 5.41
CA TYR A 33 0.23 -5.74 6.52
C TYR A 33 -0.36 -5.27 7.84
N VAL A 34 0.19 -5.78 8.93
CA VAL A 34 -0.06 -5.30 10.29
C VAL A 34 1.26 -4.93 10.96
N ILE A 35 1.17 -4.02 11.91
CA ILE A 35 2.23 -3.71 12.86
C ILE A 35 1.71 -4.04 14.26
N ARG A 36 2.52 -4.75 15.04
CA ARG A 36 2.23 -5.15 16.41
C ARG A 36 3.24 -4.54 17.37
N ASN A 37 2.78 -4.23 18.57
CA ASN A 37 3.63 -3.84 19.69
C ASN A 37 4.42 -5.05 20.21
N ALA A 38 5.34 -4.80 21.15
CA ALA A 38 6.16 -5.83 21.79
C ALA A 38 5.33 -6.90 22.52
N ASP A 39 4.18 -6.51 23.08
CA ASP A 39 3.21 -7.38 23.76
C ASP A 39 2.35 -8.22 22.77
N GLY A 40 2.51 -8.00 21.46
CA GLY A 40 1.77 -8.68 20.41
C GLY A 40 0.42 -8.04 20.05
N SER A 41 -0.01 -7.00 20.78
CA SER A 41 -1.22 -6.24 20.46
C SER A 41 -1.10 -5.55 19.10
N LEU A 42 -2.24 -5.43 18.40
CA LEU A 42 -2.26 -4.76 17.09
C LEU A 42 -2.12 -3.26 17.29
N HIS A 43 -1.17 -2.66 16.60
CA HIS A 43 -0.98 -1.22 16.60
C HIS A 43 -1.58 -0.58 15.35
N LYS A 44 -1.36 -1.20 14.18
CA LYS A 44 -1.76 -0.65 12.89
C LYS A 44 -2.06 -1.74 11.87
N VAL A 45 -3.01 -1.47 10.98
CA VAL A 45 -3.23 -2.17 9.72
C VAL A 45 -2.94 -1.20 8.57
N GLY A 46 -2.31 -1.69 7.50
CA GLY A 46 -2.07 -0.87 6.31
C GLY A 46 -1.86 -1.71 5.05
N GLU A 47 -1.70 -1.04 3.91
CA GLU A 47 -1.44 -1.66 2.62
C GLU A 47 -0.13 -1.14 2.00
N SER A 48 0.44 -1.86 1.03
CA SER A 48 1.61 -1.35 0.32
C SER A 48 1.79 -1.97 -1.05
N MET A 49 2.24 -1.12 -1.98
CA MET A 49 2.70 -1.48 -3.30
C MET A 49 4.24 -1.47 -3.43
N GLN A 50 4.97 -1.08 -2.37
CA GLN A 50 6.43 -0.97 -2.41
C GLN A 50 7.16 -2.33 -2.45
N GLY A 51 6.41 -3.43 -2.39
CA GLY A 51 6.93 -4.79 -2.39
C GLY A 51 7.53 -5.21 -1.05
N THR A 52 8.21 -6.35 -1.10
CA THR A 52 8.81 -7.01 0.07
C THR A 52 10.33 -6.87 0.06
N ASN A 53 10.95 -6.95 1.23
CA ASN A 53 12.40 -7.05 1.37
C ASN A 53 12.89 -8.50 1.11
N LYS A 54 14.20 -8.74 1.20
CA LYS A 54 14.81 -10.07 1.00
C LYS A 54 14.30 -11.16 1.96
N PHE A 55 13.67 -10.78 3.07
CA PHE A 55 13.09 -11.66 4.07
C PHE A 55 11.57 -11.83 3.90
N GLY A 56 10.98 -11.27 2.83
CA GLY A 56 9.54 -11.35 2.57
C GLY A 56 8.69 -10.36 3.40
N LEU A 57 9.29 -9.45 4.15
CA LEU A 57 8.55 -8.45 4.94
C LEU A 57 8.22 -7.20 4.11
N SER A 58 7.11 -6.53 4.44
CA SER A 58 6.70 -5.28 3.77
C SER A 58 7.71 -4.16 4.03
N LYS A 59 8.33 -3.60 2.98
CA LYS A 59 9.31 -2.50 3.13
C LYS A 59 8.71 -1.29 3.87
N ARG A 60 7.48 -0.91 3.48
CA ARG A 60 6.73 0.19 4.10
C ARG A 60 6.42 -0.06 5.58
N ALA A 61 6.04 -1.29 5.91
CA ALA A 61 5.67 -1.63 7.27
C ALA A 61 6.90 -1.63 8.18
N GLU A 62 8.02 -2.15 7.69
CA GLU A 62 9.31 -2.13 8.38
C GLU A 62 9.81 -0.71 8.62
N GLU A 63 9.68 0.18 7.63
CA GLU A 63 10.01 1.59 7.79
C GLU A 63 9.17 2.25 8.88
N GLN A 64 7.85 2.00 8.88
CA GLN A 64 6.96 2.52 9.92
C GLN A 64 7.24 1.93 11.30
N ALA A 65 7.50 0.62 11.40
CA ALA A 65 7.85 -0.03 12.66
C ALA A 65 9.17 0.52 13.24
N ARG A 66 10.19 0.73 12.40
CA ARG A 66 11.45 1.36 12.82
C ARG A 66 11.27 2.80 13.24
N ARG A 67 10.42 3.56 12.55
CA ARG A 67 10.07 4.93 12.97
C ARG A 67 9.38 4.91 14.33
N LEU A 68 8.35 4.08 14.51
CA LEU A 68 7.64 3.94 15.79
C LEU A 68 8.61 3.58 16.92
N ARG A 69 9.51 2.62 16.70
CA ARG A 69 10.54 2.26 17.67
C ARG A 69 11.45 3.43 18.04
N ARG A 70 11.85 4.27 17.08
CA ARG A 70 12.66 5.46 17.37
C ARG A 70 11.87 6.51 18.15
N ASP A 71 10.58 6.66 17.85
CA ASP A 71 9.73 7.69 18.42
C ASP A 71 9.25 7.32 19.84
N THR A 72 9.01 6.05 20.14
CA THR A 72 8.47 5.58 21.45
C THR A 72 9.49 4.84 22.32
N GLY A 73 10.58 4.34 21.73
CA GLY A 73 11.54 3.46 22.41
C GLY A 73 11.10 2.00 22.53
N GLU A 74 9.89 1.65 22.07
CA GLU A 74 9.33 0.30 22.16
C GLU A 74 9.62 -0.54 20.90
N ASP A 75 9.62 -1.86 21.05
CA ASP A 75 9.76 -2.75 19.89
C ASP A 75 8.44 -2.93 19.14
N PHE A 76 8.52 -2.85 17.81
CA PHE A 76 7.40 -3.10 16.90
C PHE A 76 7.78 -4.15 15.87
N LYS A 77 6.84 -5.03 15.54
CA LYS A 77 7.00 -6.08 14.53
C LYS A 77 6.02 -5.88 13.39
N SER A 78 6.48 -6.03 12.15
CA SER A 78 5.59 -6.02 10.98
C SER A 78 5.36 -7.43 10.42
N GLU A 79 4.16 -7.64 9.88
CA GLU A 79 3.75 -8.93 9.29
C GLU A 79 2.89 -8.66 8.06
N ILE A 80 3.15 -9.37 6.95
CA ILE A 80 2.24 -9.38 5.81
C ILE A 80 1.11 -10.35 6.09
N ARG A 81 -0.13 -9.88 6.01
CA ARG A 81 -1.32 -10.71 6.22
C ARG A 81 -1.79 -11.40 4.95
N LYS A 82 -1.79 -10.66 3.83
CA LYS A 82 -2.27 -11.16 2.54
C LYS A 82 -1.70 -10.36 1.38
N THR A 83 -1.43 -11.04 0.28
CA THR A 83 -1.03 -10.45 -1.00
C THR A 83 -2.24 -10.43 -1.96
N PHE A 84 -2.27 -9.46 -2.85
CA PHE A 84 -3.37 -9.16 -3.76
C PHE A 84 -2.85 -8.83 -5.16
N ALA A 85 -3.68 -9.09 -6.17
CA ALA A 85 -3.35 -8.80 -7.55
C ALA A 85 -3.50 -7.29 -7.85
N THR A 86 -4.40 -6.62 -7.14
CA THR A 86 -4.70 -5.20 -7.35
C THR A 86 -4.65 -4.39 -6.06
N LYS A 87 -4.40 -3.08 -6.21
CA LYS A 87 -4.46 -2.13 -5.10
C LYS A 87 -5.87 -2.06 -4.49
N LYS A 88 -6.90 -2.12 -5.33
CA LYS A 88 -8.30 -2.07 -4.90
C LYS A 88 -8.62 -3.20 -3.92
N GLU A 89 -8.28 -4.44 -4.27
CA GLU A 89 -8.51 -5.60 -3.40
C GLU A 89 -7.81 -5.46 -2.04
N ALA A 90 -6.56 -4.97 -2.04
CA ALA A 90 -5.83 -4.78 -0.81
C ALA A 90 -6.44 -3.70 0.09
N ARG A 91 -6.91 -2.59 -0.52
CA ARG A 91 -7.61 -1.52 0.20
C ARG A 91 -8.96 -1.99 0.74
N ASP A 92 -9.72 -2.74 -0.03
CA ASP A 92 -11.01 -3.30 0.40
C ASP A 92 -10.77 -4.25 1.60
N TYR A 93 -9.74 -5.10 1.53
CA TYR A 93 -9.36 -5.97 2.64
C TYR A 93 -8.87 -5.22 3.88
N GLU A 94 -8.03 -4.19 3.71
CA GLU A 94 -7.57 -3.32 4.79
C GLU A 94 -8.77 -2.70 5.51
N THR A 95 -9.69 -2.10 4.75
CA THR A 95 -10.88 -1.43 5.27
C THR A 95 -11.76 -2.41 6.05
N TRP A 96 -12.08 -3.55 5.44
CA TRP A 96 -12.83 -4.62 6.10
C TRP A 96 -12.14 -5.08 7.39
N LEU A 97 -10.83 -5.29 7.37
CA LEU A 97 -10.09 -5.77 8.54
C LEU A 97 -10.12 -4.74 9.69
N ILE A 98 -9.92 -3.46 9.39
CA ILE A 98 -10.00 -2.38 10.38
C ILE A 98 -11.39 -2.32 11.00
N GLN A 99 -12.44 -2.30 10.17
CA GLN A 99 -13.82 -2.25 10.64
C GLN A 99 -14.17 -3.46 11.51
N ASN A 100 -13.78 -4.67 11.10
CA ASN A 100 -14.04 -5.88 11.90
C ASN A 100 -13.32 -5.85 13.25
N LEU A 101 -12.07 -5.38 13.28
CA LEU A 101 -11.32 -5.27 14.53
C LEU A 101 -11.95 -4.24 15.47
N ARG A 102 -12.34 -3.07 14.96
CA ARG A 102 -13.00 -2.03 15.75
C ARG A 102 -14.37 -2.45 16.25
N ASN A 103 -15.18 -3.08 15.40
CA ASN A 103 -16.49 -3.60 15.79
C ASN A 103 -16.41 -4.67 16.88
N ARG A 104 -15.34 -5.48 16.89
CA ARG A 104 -15.19 -6.58 17.84
C ARG A 104 -14.51 -6.18 19.15
N TYR A 105 -13.50 -5.31 19.07
CA TYR A 105 -12.60 -5.02 20.19
C TYR A 105 -12.61 -3.55 20.62
N GLY A 106 -13.40 -2.70 19.97
CA GLY A 106 -13.52 -1.27 20.24
C GLY A 106 -12.72 -0.39 19.27
N GLU A 107 -13.15 0.87 19.13
CA GLU A 107 -12.56 1.85 18.20
C GLU A 107 -11.06 2.09 18.44
N ASP A 108 -10.63 2.03 19.70
CA ASP A 108 -9.26 2.30 20.13
C ASP A 108 -8.28 1.13 19.89
N MET A 109 -8.77 -0.01 19.39
CA MET A 109 -7.96 -1.21 19.16
C MET A 109 -6.82 -1.01 18.14
N LEU A 110 -6.90 0.01 17.29
CA LEU A 110 -5.91 0.32 16.27
C LEU A 110 -5.40 1.76 16.42
N PRO A 111 -4.59 2.06 17.45
CA PRO A 111 -4.16 3.42 17.76
C PRO A 111 -3.35 4.07 16.62
N GLY A 112 -2.69 3.27 15.78
CA GLY A 112 -1.93 3.72 14.62
C GLY A 112 -2.78 4.02 13.36
N ASN A 113 -4.07 3.70 13.37
CA ASN A 113 -5.04 4.03 12.32
C ASN A 113 -5.91 5.21 12.76
N LYS A 114 -5.49 6.43 12.43
CA LYS A 114 -6.23 7.65 12.78
C LYS A 114 -7.33 7.91 11.75
N GLY A 115 -8.58 7.99 12.20
CA GLY A 115 -9.74 8.35 11.37
C GLY A 115 -10.80 7.25 11.23
N VAL A 116 -11.94 7.63 10.64
CA VAL A 116 -13.03 6.73 10.25
C VAL A 116 -12.60 6.01 8.97
N HIS A 117 -12.73 4.69 8.96
CA HIS A 117 -12.31 3.82 7.87
C HIS A 117 -13.52 3.15 7.22
#